data_AF-A0A0D5CL71-F1
#
_entry.id   AF-A0A0D5CL71-F1
#
_cell.length_a   1.000
_cell.length_b   1.000
_cell.length_c   1.000
_cell.angle_alpha   90.00
_cell.angle_beta   90.00
_cell.angle_gamma   90.00
#
_symmetry.space_group_name_H-M   'P 1'
#
loop_
_entity.id
_entity.type
_entity.pdbx_description
1 polymer ?
#
loop_
_entity_poly.entity_id
_entity_poly.type
_entity_poly.pdbx_seq_one_letter_code
_entity_poly.pdbx_strand_id
1 'polypeptide(L)'
;MDGLAAASLIIEFLTWIALVPGVLLYVAGISVRVVGRRWTATEGLVADGPAGGDGPAPRVLRWFDDEGDVHEAQADTPETRDLAPGSDVRVWFSPRSPWRVRTHAPELDGRALRVTGLVLIGIGVLAAVAGIALLFLE
;
A
#
# COMPACT_ATOMS: atom_id res chain seq x y z
N MET A 1 -2.45 -45.83 -17.38
CA MET A 1 -1.64 -44.61 -17.58
C MET A 1 -0.33 -44.83 -16.87
N ASP A 2 0.78 -44.50 -17.51
CA ASP A 2 2.09 -44.54 -16.86
C ASP A 2 2.12 -43.51 -15.72
N GLY A 3 2.61 -43.93 -14.54
CA GLY A 3 2.60 -43.09 -13.35
C GLY A 3 3.48 -41.85 -13.51
N LEU A 4 4.58 -41.96 -14.27
CA LEU A 4 5.48 -40.85 -14.57
C LEU A 4 4.83 -39.83 -15.50
N ALA A 5 4.13 -40.28 -16.55
CA ALA A 5 3.40 -39.40 -17.45
C ALA A 5 2.30 -38.60 -16.72
N ALA A 6 1.58 -39.25 -15.80
CA ALA A 6 0.58 -38.57 -14.96
C ALA A 6 1.24 -37.53 -14.02
N ALA A 7 2.36 -37.87 -13.39
CA ALA A 7 3.10 -36.95 -12.52
C ALA A 7 3.63 -35.73 -13.28
N SER A 8 4.19 -35.94 -14.48
CA SER A 8 4.68 -34.87 -15.36
C SER A 8 3.56 -33.87 -15.69
N LEU A 9 2.39 -34.35 -16.10
CA LEU A 9 1.23 -33.51 -16.40
C LEU A 9 0.75 -32.70 -15.19
N ILE A 10 0.69 -33.33 -14.01
CA ILE A 10 0.28 -32.65 -12.77
C ILE A 10 1.28 -31.55 -12.41
N ILE A 11 2.58 -31.83 -12.52
CA ILE A 11 3.64 -30.88 -12.19
C ILE A 11 3.64 -29.70 -13.15
N GLU A 12 3.44 -29.94 -14.45
CA GLU A 12 3.32 -28.89 -15.45
C GLU A 12 2.14 -27.96 -15.11
N PHE A 13 0.98 -28.54 -14.81
CA PHE A 13 -0.21 -27.79 -14.43
C PHE A 13 0.02 -26.98 -13.14
N LEU A 14 0.62 -27.58 -12.11
CA LEU A 14 0.97 -26.92 -10.86
C LEU A 14 1.94 -25.76 -11.08
N THR A 15 2.89 -25.91 -12.00
CA THR A 15 3.85 -24.85 -12.36
C THR A 15 3.09 -23.65 -12.91
N TRP A 16 2.23 -23.83 -13.90
CA TRP A 16 1.51 -22.72 -14.51
C TRP A 16 0.52 -22.04 -13.55
N ILE A 17 -0.24 -22.82 -12.78
CA ILE A 17 -1.26 -22.28 -11.88
C ILE A 17 -0.67 -21.66 -10.60
N ALA A 18 0.55 -22.01 -10.21
CA ALA A 18 1.23 -21.37 -9.08
C ALA A 18 2.09 -20.19 -9.55
N LEU A 19 2.92 -20.38 -10.57
CA LEU A 19 3.92 -19.40 -10.96
C LEU A 19 3.30 -18.13 -11.56
N VAL A 20 2.38 -18.25 -12.51
CA VAL A 20 1.78 -17.09 -13.20
C VAL A 20 1.00 -16.19 -12.23
N PRO A 21 -0.01 -16.67 -11.50
CA PRO A 21 -0.72 -15.81 -10.55
C PRO A 21 0.16 -15.39 -9.38
N GLY A 22 1.12 -16.22 -8.97
CA GLY A 22 2.11 -15.85 -7.95
C GLY A 22 2.90 -14.60 -8.33
N VAL A 23 3.45 -14.57 -9.56
CA VAL A 23 4.16 -13.40 -10.11
C VAL A 23 3.24 -12.18 -10.18
N LEU A 24 2.02 -12.34 -10.70
CA LEU A 24 1.05 -11.23 -10.81
C LEU A 24 0.70 -10.64 -9.44
N LEU A 25 0.42 -11.48 -8.43
CA LEU A 25 0.12 -11.04 -7.07
C LEU A 25 1.31 -10.34 -6.43
N TYR A 26 2.52 -10.86 -6.64
CA TYR A 26 3.74 -10.26 -6.11
C TYR A 26 3.98 -8.86 -6.69
N VAL A 27 3.85 -8.71 -8.02
CA VAL A 27 3.98 -7.43 -8.72
C VAL A 27 2.89 -6.44 -8.27
N ALA A 28 1.65 -6.90 -8.15
CA ALA A 28 0.55 -6.08 -7.64
C ALA A 28 0.82 -5.60 -6.21
N GLY A 29 1.32 -6.48 -5.33
CA GLY A 29 1.67 -6.13 -3.97
C GLY A 29 2.84 -5.13 -3.86
N ILE A 30 3.84 -5.24 -4.74
CA ILE A 30 4.90 -4.21 -4.87
C ILE A 30 4.30 -2.88 -5.34
N SER A 31 3.40 -2.92 -6.32
CA SER A 31 2.77 -1.72 -6.87
C SER A 31 1.97 -0.98 -5.78
N VAL A 32 1.20 -1.71 -4.98
CA VAL A 32 0.50 -1.16 -3.81
C VAL A 32 1.48 -0.54 -2.82
N ARG A 33 2.59 -1.22 -2.51
CA ARG A 33 3.62 -0.68 -1.61
C ARG A 33 4.22 0.64 -2.12
N VAL A 34 4.54 0.70 -3.42
CA VAL A 34 5.14 1.90 -4.04
C VAL A 34 4.15 3.06 -4.05
N VAL A 35 2.87 2.79 -4.29
CA VAL A 35 1.81 3.81 -4.21
C VAL A 35 1.58 4.24 -2.77
N GLY A 36 1.59 3.32 -1.81
CA GLY A 36 1.44 3.60 -0.37
C GLY A 36 2.59 4.43 0.20
N ARG A 37 3.83 4.21 -0.26
CA ARG A 37 5.02 5.02 0.09
C ARG A 37 4.96 6.48 -0.37
N ARG A 38 3.94 6.88 -1.14
CA ARG A 38 3.75 8.29 -1.53
C ARG A 38 3.20 9.15 -0.40
N TRP A 39 2.84 8.58 0.75
CA TRP A 39 2.30 9.32 1.88
C TRP A 39 3.35 9.45 2.99
N THR A 40 3.63 10.68 3.38
CA THR A 40 4.53 11.05 4.48
C THR A 40 3.69 11.39 5.70
N ALA A 41 4.06 10.84 6.85
CA ALA A 41 3.45 11.18 8.13
C ALA A 41 4.22 12.33 8.77
N THR A 42 3.50 13.38 9.18
CA THR A 42 4.04 14.51 9.92
C THR A 42 3.07 14.91 11.04
N GLU A 43 3.55 15.70 11.99
CA GLU A 43 2.72 16.31 13.02
C GLU A 43 2.19 17.64 12.49
N GLY A 44 0.86 17.78 12.53
CA GLY A 44 0.16 18.98 12.16
C GLY A 44 -0.61 19.54 13.34
N LEU A 45 -0.90 20.82 13.28
CA LEU A 45 -1.65 21.57 14.27
C LEU A 45 -3.01 21.98 13.69
N VAL A 46 -4.06 21.89 14.50
CA VAL A 46 -5.34 22.52 14.18
C VAL A 46 -5.22 24.02 14.49
N ALA A 47 -5.39 24.87 13.48
CA ALA A 47 -5.39 26.32 13.61
C ALA A 47 -6.73 26.90 13.15
N ASP A 48 -7.00 28.13 13.56
CA ASP A 48 -8.10 28.92 13.02
C ASP A 48 -7.66 29.58 11.72
N GLY A 49 -8.44 29.37 10.66
CA GLY A 49 -8.22 29.99 9.36
C GLY A 49 -8.58 31.48 9.37
N PRO A 50 -8.28 32.21 8.28
CA PRO A 50 -8.61 33.63 8.19
C PRO A 50 -10.12 33.87 8.33
N ALA A 51 -10.51 34.70 9.30
CA ALA A 51 -11.90 35.10 9.53
C ALA A 51 -12.40 35.97 8.38
N GLY A 52 -13.10 35.34 7.42
CA GLY A 52 -13.63 36.01 6.22
C GLY A 52 -14.98 36.72 6.41
N GLY A 53 -15.54 36.76 7.62
CA GLY A 53 -16.84 37.39 7.93
C GLY A 53 -17.31 37.17 9.37
N ASP A 54 -18.55 37.58 9.70
CA ASP A 54 -19.21 37.48 11.03
C ASP A 54 -19.48 36.04 11.53
N GLY A 55 -18.91 35.02 10.88
CA GLY A 55 -19.02 33.62 11.27
C GLY A 55 -17.79 33.13 12.05
N PRO A 56 -17.87 31.99 12.74
CA PRO A 56 -16.70 31.35 13.32
C PRO A 56 -15.65 31.05 12.24
N ALA A 57 -14.38 31.31 12.56
CA ALA A 57 -13.27 31.05 11.65
C ALA A 57 -13.25 29.57 11.20
N PRO A 58 -13.03 29.28 9.91
CA PRO A 58 -12.95 27.90 9.44
C PRO A 58 -11.73 27.21 10.05
N ARG A 59 -11.86 25.96 10.49
CA ARG A 59 -10.72 25.20 11.00
C ARG A 59 -9.81 24.76 9.85
N VAL A 60 -8.52 24.97 10.03
CA VAL A 60 -7.48 24.57 9.08
C VAL A 60 -6.46 23.68 9.76
N LEU A 61 -5.97 22.70 9.03
CA LEU A 61 -4.89 21.82 9.43
C LEU A 61 -3.60 22.41 8.86
N ARG A 62 -2.63 22.72 9.71
CA ARG A 62 -1.34 23.26 9.31
C ARG A 62 -0.22 22.31 9.69
N TRP A 63 0.68 21.99 8.78
CA TRP A 63 1.81 21.10 9.04
C TRP A 63 3.07 21.58 8.34
N PHE A 64 4.20 21.06 8.79
CA PHE A 64 5.50 21.27 8.15
C PHE A 64 5.87 20.03 7.34
N ASP A 65 6.45 20.24 6.15
CA ASP A 65 7.14 19.17 5.44
C ASP A 65 8.60 19.03 5.91
N ASP A 66 9.33 18.08 5.33
CA ASP A 66 10.71 17.77 5.72
C ASP A 66 11.69 18.89 5.30
N GLU A 67 11.28 19.75 4.37
CA GLU A 67 12.00 20.93 3.89
C GLU A 67 11.74 22.19 4.76
N GLY A 68 10.77 22.11 5.67
CA GLY A 68 10.38 23.20 6.57
C GLY A 68 9.35 24.16 5.98
N ASP A 69 8.76 23.84 4.83
CA ASP A 69 7.68 24.62 4.24
C ASP A 69 6.37 24.37 5.00
N VAL A 70 5.59 25.43 5.17
CA VAL A 70 4.30 25.40 5.86
C VAL A 70 3.21 25.11 4.85
N HIS A 71 2.48 24.02 5.09
CA HIS A 71 1.31 23.64 4.29
C HIS A 71 0.03 23.80 5.11
N GLU A 72 -1.05 24.17 4.44
CA GLU A 72 -2.37 24.36 5.03
C GLU A 72 -3.44 23.70 4.17
N ALA A 73 -4.37 22.99 4.82
CA ALA A 73 -5.56 22.43 4.18
C ALA A 73 -6.78 22.56 5.11
N GLN A 74 -7.98 22.57 4.54
CA GLN A 74 -9.21 22.61 5.34
C GLN A 74 -9.35 21.33 6.19
N ALA A 75 -9.74 21.52 7.45
CA ALA A 75 -10.00 20.44 8.39
C ALA A 75 -11.41 19.85 8.18
N ASP A 76 -11.71 19.36 6.98
CA ASP A 76 -13.05 18.89 6.58
C ASP A 76 -13.41 17.48 7.09
N THR A 77 -12.49 16.81 7.78
CA THR A 77 -12.74 15.49 8.36
C THR A 77 -13.53 15.58 9.68
N PRO A 78 -14.50 14.68 9.95
CA PRO A 78 -15.26 14.66 11.20
C PRO A 78 -14.38 14.61 12.46
N GLU A 79 -13.26 13.87 12.40
CA GLU A 79 -12.30 13.74 13.49
C GLU A 79 -11.59 15.05 13.85
N THR A 80 -11.38 15.94 12.88
CA THR A 80 -10.71 17.23 13.10
C THR A 80 -11.66 18.35 13.42
N ARG A 81 -12.97 18.15 13.21
CA ARG A 81 -13.99 19.19 13.40
C ARG A 81 -14.19 19.54 14.88
N ASP A 82 -14.13 18.53 15.73
CA ASP A 82 -14.39 18.66 17.18
C ASP A 82 -13.11 18.93 17.99
N LEU A 83 -11.94 18.96 17.35
CA LEU A 83 -10.67 19.27 18.01
C LEU A 83 -10.54 20.77 18.28
N ALA A 84 -10.03 21.11 19.47
CA ALA A 84 -9.74 22.49 19.84
C ALA A 84 -8.56 23.05 19.02
N PRO A 85 -8.53 24.37 18.74
CA PRO A 85 -7.34 24.99 18.17
C PRO A 85 -6.11 24.72 19.06
N GLY A 86 -4.96 24.47 18.45
CA GLY A 86 -3.72 24.10 19.14
C GLY A 86 -3.60 22.61 19.48
N SER A 87 -4.59 21.79 19.11
CA SER A 87 -4.46 20.34 19.22
C SER A 87 -3.50 19.78 18.17
N ASP A 88 -2.58 18.94 18.61
CA ASP A 88 -1.71 18.17 17.72
C ASP A 88 -2.47 17.01 17.07
N VAL A 89 -2.31 16.86 15.77
CA VAL A 89 -2.94 15.81 14.95
C VAL A 89 -1.89 15.19 14.05
N ARG A 90 -1.94 13.86 13.91
CA ARG A 90 -1.08 13.17 12.95
C ARG A 90 -1.66 13.28 11.54
N VAL A 91 -0.84 13.81 10.63
CA VAL A 91 -1.24 14.14 9.27
C VAL A 91 -0.49 13.29 8.28
N TRP A 92 -1.19 12.70 7.32
CA TRP A 92 -0.60 11.99 6.19
C TRP A 92 -0.82 12.81 4.92
N PHE A 93 0.27 13.31 4.34
CA PHE A 93 0.25 14.10 3.10
C PHE A 93 1.09 13.45 2.01
N SER A 94 0.81 13.78 0.74
CA SER A 94 1.62 13.32 -0.39
C SER A 94 2.61 14.41 -0.80
N PRO A 95 3.95 14.21 -0.75
CA PRO A 95 4.92 15.24 -1.13
C PRO A 95 4.74 15.78 -2.57
N ARG A 96 4.26 14.95 -3.49
CA ARG A 96 3.95 15.38 -4.88
C ARG A 96 2.66 16.19 -5.02
N SER A 97 1.80 16.19 -4.01
CA SER A 97 0.50 16.86 -4.03
C SER A 97 0.12 17.24 -2.61
N PRO A 98 0.73 18.31 -2.05
CA PRO A 98 0.58 18.68 -0.64
C PRO A 98 -0.87 18.97 -0.23
N TRP A 99 -1.71 19.39 -1.18
CA TRP A 99 -3.15 19.62 -0.97
C TRP A 99 -3.96 18.33 -0.69
N ARG A 100 -3.40 17.14 -0.93
CA ARG A 100 -4.04 15.86 -0.56
C ARG A 100 -3.59 15.47 0.84
N VAL A 101 -4.47 15.70 1.80
CA VAL A 101 -4.24 15.42 3.21
C VAL A 101 -5.23 14.39 3.75
N ARG A 102 -4.80 13.55 4.69
CA ARG A 102 -5.65 12.58 5.39
C ARG A 102 -5.23 12.49 6.86
N THR A 103 -6.22 12.31 7.74
CA THR A 103 -6.04 12.08 9.19
C THR A 103 -5.88 10.59 9.53
N HIS A 104 -6.06 9.72 8.54
CA HIS A 104 -5.95 8.27 8.69
C HIS A 104 -4.74 7.73 7.95
N ALA A 105 -4.04 6.79 8.58
CA ALA A 105 -2.93 6.09 7.95
C ALA A 105 -3.42 5.32 6.71
N PRO A 106 -2.72 5.39 5.57
CA PRO A 106 -3.02 4.51 4.45
C PRO A 106 -2.63 3.08 4.84
N GLU A 107 -3.60 2.26 5.28
CA GLU A 107 -3.37 0.91 5.80
C GLU A 107 -2.99 -0.14 4.73
N LEU A 108 -2.75 0.27 3.48
CA LEU A 108 -2.41 -0.64 2.38
C LEU A 108 -0.89 -0.79 2.19
N ASP A 109 -0.26 -1.65 2.98
CA ASP A 109 1.17 -2.03 2.78
C ASP A 109 1.35 -3.08 1.65
N GLY A 110 0.26 -3.62 1.10
CA GLY A 110 0.33 -4.67 0.06
C GLY A 110 1.07 -5.94 0.53
N ARG A 111 1.29 -6.10 1.84
CA ARG A 111 2.05 -7.21 2.44
C ARG A 111 1.40 -8.56 2.16
N ALA A 112 0.08 -8.65 2.31
CA ALA A 112 -0.68 -9.87 2.03
C ALA A 112 -0.48 -10.34 0.58
N LEU A 113 -0.64 -9.44 -0.40
CA LEU A 113 -0.43 -9.73 -1.82
C LEU A 113 1.00 -10.23 -2.09
N ARG A 114 2.01 -9.57 -1.51
CA ARG A 114 3.41 -9.96 -1.69
C ARG A 114 3.72 -11.33 -1.08
N VAL A 115 3.23 -11.60 0.14
CA VAL A 115 3.47 -12.88 0.81
C VAL A 115 2.79 -14.02 0.06
N THR A 116 1.52 -13.86 -0.31
CA THR A 116 0.79 -14.87 -1.10
C THR A 116 1.45 -15.09 -2.46
N GLY A 117 1.83 -14.01 -3.16
CA GLY A 117 2.56 -14.10 -4.42
C GLY A 117 3.88 -14.84 -4.29
N LEU A 118 4.67 -14.55 -3.25
CA LEU A 118 5.96 -15.19 -3.00
C LEU A 118 5.81 -16.69 -2.71
N VAL A 119 4.80 -17.08 -1.91
CA VAL A 119 4.51 -18.49 -1.62
C VAL A 119 4.16 -19.24 -2.91
N LEU A 120 3.28 -18.68 -3.73
CA LEU A 120 2.88 -19.29 -5.00
C LEU A 120 4.05 -19.39 -6.00
N ILE A 121 4.90 -18.36 -6.09
CA ILE A 121 6.13 -18.43 -6.88
C ILE A 121 7.03 -19.56 -6.37
N GLY A 122 7.21 -19.68 -5.06
CA GLY A 122 8.02 -20.76 -4.46
C GLY A 122 7.49 -22.14 -4.83
N ILE A 123 6.17 -22.35 -4.76
CA ILE A 123 5.53 -23.61 -5.17
C ILE A 123 5.75 -23.86 -6.67
N GLY A 124 5.53 -22.86 -7.51
CA GLY A 124 5.72 -22.98 -8.97
C GLY A 124 7.17 -23.28 -9.35
N VAL A 125 8.14 -22.68 -8.67
CA VAL A 125 9.58 -22.95 -8.88
C VAL A 125 9.92 -24.38 -8.48
N LEU A 126 9.42 -24.85 -7.33
CA LEU A 126 9.64 -26.24 -6.89
C LEU A 126 9.01 -27.24 -7.87
N ALA A 127 7.81 -26.96 -8.37
CA ALA A 127 7.16 -27.76 -9.39
C ALA A 127 7.99 -27.78 -10.68
N ALA A 128 8.44 -26.63 -11.19
CA ALA A 128 9.29 -26.55 -12.38
C ALA A 128 10.58 -27.37 -12.23
N VAL A 129 11.26 -27.28 -11.07
CA VAL A 129 12.46 -28.07 -10.78
C VAL A 129 12.15 -29.56 -10.75
N ALA A 130 11.04 -29.96 -10.13
CA ALA A 130 10.61 -31.36 -10.11
C ALA A 130 10.29 -31.88 -11.53
N GLY A 131 9.65 -31.06 -12.37
CA GLY A 131 9.35 -31.38 -13.77
C GLY A 131 10.63 -31.59 -14.58
N ILE A 132 11.62 -30.70 -14.41
CA ILE A 132 12.94 -30.86 -15.01
C ILE A 132 13.61 -32.15 -14.53
N ALA A 133 13.55 -32.45 -13.23
CA ALA A 133 14.13 -33.67 -12.68
C ALA A 133 13.50 -34.95 -13.26
N LEU A 134 12.18 -34.94 -13.50
CA LEU A 134 11.48 -36.06 -14.12
C LEU A 134 11.95 -36.34 -15.55
N LEU A 135 12.34 -35.32 -16.33
CA LEU A 135 12.89 -35.52 -17.68
C LEU A 135 14.18 -36.36 -17.71
N PHE A 136 14.88 -36.48 -16.58
CA PHE A 136 16.07 -37.32 -16.45
C PHE A 136 15.78 -38.72 -15.87
N LEU A 137 14.54 -38.96 -15.44
CA LEU A 137 14.07 -40.23 -14.86
C LEU A 137 13.21 -41.03 -15.85
N GLU A 138 12.68 -40.36 -16.87
CA GLU A 138 12.01 -40.93 -18.04
C GLU A 138 13.03 -41.52 -19.03
#